data_AF-D2W6R1-F1
#
_entry.id   AF-D2W6R1-F1
#
_cell.length_a   1.000
_cell.length_b   1.000
_cell.length_c   1.000
_cell.angle_alpha   90.00
_cell.angle_beta   90.00
_cell.angle_gamma   90.00
#
_symmetry.space_group_name_H-M   'P 1'
#
loop_
_entity.id
_entity.type
_entity.pdbx_description
1 polymer ?
#
loop_
_entity_poly.entity_id
_entity_poly.type
_entity_poly.pdbx_seq_one_letter_code
_entity_poly.pdbx_strand_id
1 'polypeptide(L)'
;MLPQSDTIAPYSSFLVLAIALISIMRGLRVFGFEIENFKRESHVGLNSWMYFLSKDLISIFVIAVISFSTTFGMLSALPHTNFFILYAIVFLTIMAGFPIGYTLSFFFDPQIAQLAAALVVVVFYSFGGNNPTIPEIEKLSPVLAYSHVITYFRYIRGLIYMEELITRREDNDIASALKVNGYEIEAISFYFYALFFWIVVFRYMAVYCMWAWKPRSLFSKINFLSRRLRAAALKKIIRKIYRGFCCIEDFSTVSKANRKDVCKFEASAKR
;
A
#
# COMPACT_ATOMS: atom_id res chain seq x y z
N MET A 1 24.65 -25.35 -4.01
CA MET A 1 25.07 -24.59 -2.81
C MET A 1 25.31 -23.17 -3.28
N LEU A 2 24.53 -22.21 -2.79
CA LEU A 2 24.73 -20.77 -3.08
C LEU A 2 26.14 -20.39 -2.62
N PRO A 3 26.92 -19.60 -3.39
CA PRO A 3 28.18 -19.08 -2.88
C PRO A 3 27.87 -18.25 -1.65
N GLN A 4 28.35 -18.72 -0.50
CA GLN A 4 28.11 -18.17 0.84
C GLN A 4 28.79 -16.79 1.04
N SER A 5 29.33 -16.19 -0.02
CA SER A 5 30.11 -14.95 -0.03
C SER A 5 29.40 -13.74 -0.68
N ASP A 6 28.20 -13.88 -1.22
CA ASP A 6 27.47 -12.77 -1.85
C ASP A 6 26.81 -11.83 -0.81
N THR A 7 27.61 -10.90 -0.27
CA THR A 7 27.15 -9.86 0.67
C THR A 7 26.25 -8.80 0.00
N ILE A 8 26.28 -8.70 -1.33
CA ILE A 8 25.59 -7.67 -2.12
C ILE A 8 24.07 -7.94 -2.22
N ALA A 9 23.68 -9.22 -2.35
CA ALA A 9 22.29 -9.63 -2.51
C ALA A 9 21.38 -9.34 -1.30
N PRO A 10 21.76 -9.67 -0.04
CA PRO A 10 20.94 -9.31 1.12
C PRO A 10 20.93 -7.80 1.35
N TYR A 11 22.06 -7.14 1.13
CA TYR A 11 22.19 -5.69 1.30
C TYR A 11 21.27 -4.90 0.37
N SER A 12 21.32 -5.16 -0.95
CA SER A 12 20.43 -4.54 -1.93
C SER A 12 18.95 -4.77 -1.59
N SER A 13 18.60 -5.95 -1.09
CA SER A 13 17.23 -6.28 -0.69
C SER A 13 16.73 -5.41 0.46
N PHE A 14 17.52 -5.26 1.54
CA PHE A 14 17.14 -4.42 2.67
C PHE A 14 17.06 -2.93 2.32
N LEU A 15 17.93 -2.46 1.43
CA LEU A 15 17.84 -1.09 0.93
C LEU A 15 16.55 -0.84 0.16
N VAL A 16 16.18 -1.73 -0.75
CA VAL A 16 14.92 -1.62 -1.51
C VAL A 16 13.73 -1.60 -0.56
N LEU A 17 13.73 -2.49 0.44
CA LEU A 17 12.69 -2.52 1.48
C LEU A 17 12.58 -1.16 2.20
N ALA A 18 13.71 -0.61 2.65
CA ALA A 18 13.74 0.66 3.36
C ALA A 18 13.24 1.83 2.51
N ILE A 19 13.72 1.97 1.26
CA ILE A 19 13.32 3.05 0.37
C ILE A 19 11.83 2.95 0.02
N ALA A 20 11.34 1.75 -0.27
CA ALA A 20 9.93 1.54 -0.59
C ALA A 20 9.02 1.88 0.60
N LEU A 21 9.43 1.51 1.82
CA LEU A 21 8.70 1.86 3.04
C LEU A 21 8.65 3.37 3.24
N ILE A 22 9.78 4.07 3.09
CA ILE A 22 9.85 5.53 3.17
C ILE A 22 8.92 6.17 2.14
N SER A 23 8.97 5.71 0.89
CA SER A 23 8.16 6.24 -0.21
C SER A 23 6.65 6.12 0.08
N ILE A 24 6.18 4.94 0.45
CA ILE A 24 4.76 4.69 0.70
C ILE A 24 4.28 5.44 1.95
N MET A 25 5.08 5.46 3.02
CA MET A 25 4.75 6.22 4.23
C MET A 25 4.64 7.73 3.95
N ARG A 26 5.50 8.25 3.08
CA ARG A 26 5.45 9.67 2.69
C ARG A 26 4.22 9.97 1.86
N GLY A 27 3.88 9.12 0.89
CA GLY A 27 2.63 9.25 0.11
C GLY A 27 1.40 9.25 1.02
N LEU A 28 1.37 8.35 2.01
CA LEU A 28 0.28 8.23 2.97
C LEU A 28 0.12 9.50 3.83
N ARG A 29 1.22 10.13 4.27
CA ARG A 29 1.14 11.37 5.04
C ARG A 29 0.67 12.55 4.22
N VAL A 30 1.06 12.65 2.95
CA VAL A 30 0.63 13.76 2.09
C VAL A 30 -0.86 13.69 1.82
N PHE A 31 -1.37 12.52 1.43
CA PHE A 31 -2.78 12.39 1.04
C PHE A 31 -3.74 12.02 2.17
N GLY A 32 -3.26 11.35 3.22
CA GLY A 32 -4.09 10.87 4.32
C GLY A 32 -4.78 12.00 5.09
N PHE A 33 -4.08 13.11 5.35
CA PHE A 33 -4.66 14.26 6.04
C PHE A 33 -5.58 15.11 5.15
N GLU A 34 -5.37 15.07 3.84
CA GLU A 34 -6.09 15.92 2.89
C GLU A 34 -7.36 15.30 2.32
N ILE A 35 -7.62 14.02 2.61
CA ILE A 35 -8.77 13.31 2.03
C ILE A 35 -10.11 13.94 2.41
N GLU A 36 -10.22 14.52 3.60
CA GLU A 36 -11.42 15.24 4.03
C GLU A 36 -11.61 16.54 3.25
N ASN A 37 -10.52 17.26 3.02
CA ASN A 37 -10.54 18.48 2.22
C ASN A 37 -10.92 18.19 0.76
N PHE A 38 -10.32 17.14 0.18
CA PHE A 38 -10.68 16.65 -1.15
C PHE A 38 -12.17 16.31 -1.26
N LYS A 39 -12.76 15.65 -0.26
CA LYS A 39 -14.20 15.34 -0.24
C LYS A 39 -15.03 16.63 -0.25
N ARG A 40 -14.69 17.62 0.58
CA ARG A 40 -15.39 18.91 0.64
C ARG A 40 -15.31 19.67 -0.69
N GLU A 41 -14.13 19.79 -1.27
CA GLU A 41 -13.92 20.48 -2.56
C GLU A 41 -14.59 19.74 -3.73
N SER A 42 -14.65 18.41 -3.65
CA SER A 42 -15.36 17.58 -4.64
C SER A 42 -16.88 17.82 -4.66
N HIS A 43 -17.49 18.24 -3.55
CA HIS A 43 -18.91 18.61 -3.51
C HIS A 43 -19.19 19.93 -4.23
N VAL A 44 -18.21 20.85 -4.25
CA VAL A 44 -18.29 22.14 -4.94
C VAL A 44 -18.08 21.99 -6.46
N GLY A 45 -17.66 20.79 -6.91
CA GLY A 45 -17.52 20.47 -8.33
C GLY A 45 -16.09 20.56 -8.86
N LEU A 46 -15.10 20.64 -7.99
CA LEU A 46 -13.69 20.69 -8.39
C LEU A 46 -13.29 19.43 -9.20
N ASN A 47 -12.46 19.62 -10.24
CA ASN A 47 -12.00 18.53 -11.08
C ASN A 47 -10.92 17.69 -10.37
N SER A 48 -11.21 16.40 -10.17
CA SER A 48 -10.32 15.46 -9.46
C SER A 48 -8.96 15.30 -10.16
N TRP A 49 -8.93 15.37 -11.49
CA TRP A 49 -7.67 15.30 -12.25
C TRP A 49 -6.75 16.46 -11.95
N MET A 50 -7.28 17.67 -11.88
CA MET A 50 -6.51 18.87 -11.60
C MET A 50 -6.03 18.89 -10.15
N TYR A 51 -6.87 18.41 -9.21
CA TYR A 51 -6.45 18.23 -7.82
C TYR A 51 -5.27 17.27 -7.70
N PHE A 52 -5.35 16.10 -8.36
CA PHE A 52 -4.27 15.12 -8.36
C PHE A 52 -2.99 15.71 -8.95
N LEU A 53 -3.07 16.33 -10.14
CA LEU A 53 -1.91 16.90 -10.82
C LEU A 53 -1.21 17.96 -9.96
N SER A 54 -1.97 18.88 -9.36
CA SER A 54 -1.41 19.93 -8.50
C SER A 54 -0.68 19.35 -7.29
N LYS A 55 -1.28 18.35 -6.63
CA LYS A 55 -0.67 17.71 -5.46
C LYS A 55 0.55 16.89 -5.82
N ASP A 56 0.49 16.24 -6.96
CA ASP A 56 1.58 15.43 -7.47
C ASP A 56 2.79 16.30 -7.86
N LEU A 57 2.58 17.44 -8.54
CA LEU A 57 3.66 18.38 -8.87
C LEU A 57 4.38 18.91 -7.63
N ILE A 58 3.63 19.27 -6.59
CA ILE A 58 4.20 19.70 -5.30
C ILE A 58 4.98 18.55 -4.65
N SER A 59 4.45 17.33 -4.76
CA SER A 59 5.08 16.15 -4.19
C SER A 59 6.39 15.79 -4.88
N ILE A 60 6.54 16.04 -6.18
CA ILE A 60 7.81 15.80 -6.91
C ILE A 60 8.97 16.59 -6.28
N PHE A 61 8.74 17.84 -5.85
CA PHE A 61 9.77 18.63 -5.17
C PHE A 61 10.20 17.97 -3.84
N VAL A 62 9.22 17.55 -3.03
CA VAL A 62 9.49 16.85 -1.77
C VAL A 62 10.20 15.52 -2.00
N ILE A 63 9.81 14.78 -3.04
CA ILE A 63 10.45 13.53 -3.44
C ILE A 63 11.91 13.77 -3.84
N ALA A 64 12.20 14.83 -4.60
CA ALA A 64 13.57 15.15 -4.99
C ALA A 64 14.49 15.40 -3.77
N VAL A 65 14.00 16.13 -2.76
CA VAL A 65 14.73 16.39 -1.50
C VAL A 65 14.93 15.12 -0.68
N ILE A 66 13.89 14.30 -0.52
CA ILE A 66 14.00 13.02 0.21
C ILE A 66 14.96 12.06 -0.50
N SER A 67 14.89 12.01 -1.83
CA SER A 67 15.78 11.18 -2.64
C SER A 67 17.22 11.60 -2.48
N PHE A 68 17.49 12.92 -2.42
CA PHE A 68 18.83 13.45 -2.23
C PHE A 68 19.39 13.06 -0.86
N SER A 69 18.61 13.26 0.20
CA SER A 69 19.00 12.87 1.56
C SER A 69 19.22 11.36 1.70
N THR A 70 18.37 10.55 1.08
CA THR A 70 18.49 9.08 1.11
C THR A 70 19.74 8.62 0.37
N THR A 71 20.02 9.20 -0.80
CA THR A 71 21.22 8.89 -1.60
C THR A 71 22.49 9.27 -0.85
N PHE A 72 22.50 10.40 -0.14
CA PHE A 72 23.63 10.78 0.70
C PHE A 72 23.90 9.76 1.80
N GLY A 73 22.85 9.23 2.44
CA GLY A 73 22.98 8.13 3.40
C GLY A 73 23.47 6.82 2.77
N MET A 74 23.08 6.55 1.53
CA MET A 74 23.51 5.36 0.79
C MET A 74 24.96 5.45 0.30
N LEU A 75 25.45 6.65 -0.05
CA LEU A 75 26.84 6.85 -0.46
C LEU A 75 27.82 6.42 0.65
N SER A 76 27.46 6.66 1.91
CA SER A 76 28.23 6.18 3.08
C SER A 76 28.29 4.65 3.18
N ALA A 77 27.38 3.94 2.53
CA ALA A 77 27.29 2.49 2.58
C ALA A 77 27.68 1.80 1.25
N LEU A 78 27.61 2.49 0.11
CA LEU A 78 28.16 2.10 -1.20
C LEU A 78 29.18 3.16 -1.66
N PRO A 79 30.42 3.14 -1.15
CA PRO A 79 31.40 4.18 -1.48
C PRO A 79 31.87 4.14 -2.95
N HIS A 80 31.59 3.06 -3.68
CA HIS A 80 32.13 2.83 -5.02
C HIS A 80 31.17 3.22 -6.16
N THR A 81 29.86 3.24 -5.92
CA THR A 81 28.87 3.50 -6.97
C THR A 81 28.75 5.01 -7.26
N ASN A 82 28.58 5.38 -8.53
CA ASN A 82 28.41 6.77 -8.94
C ASN A 82 27.15 7.41 -8.30
N PHE A 83 27.34 8.54 -7.61
CA PHE A 83 26.27 9.26 -6.91
C PHE A 83 25.07 9.59 -7.81
N PHE A 84 25.31 10.00 -9.05
CA PHE A 84 24.22 10.43 -9.94
C PHE A 84 23.31 9.27 -10.36
N ILE A 85 23.90 8.09 -10.59
CA ILE A 85 23.15 6.89 -10.99
C ILE A 85 22.35 6.37 -9.79
N LEU A 86 22.98 6.32 -8.62
CA LEU A 86 22.31 5.92 -7.38
C LEU A 86 21.15 6.88 -7.04
N TYR A 87 21.37 8.19 -7.19
CA TYR A 87 20.33 9.20 -7.02
C TYR A 87 19.15 8.96 -7.95
N ALA A 88 19.42 8.69 -9.23
CA ALA A 88 18.37 8.40 -10.21
C ALA A 88 17.56 7.16 -9.81
N ILE A 89 18.22 6.06 -9.41
CA ILE A 89 17.53 4.83 -8.98
C ILE A 89 16.66 5.08 -7.73
N VAL A 90 17.19 5.78 -6.73
CA VAL A 90 16.46 6.14 -5.50
C VAL A 90 15.27 7.03 -5.83
N PHE A 91 15.46 8.03 -6.67
CA PHE A 91 14.40 8.94 -7.10
C PHE A 91 13.28 8.19 -7.84
N LEU A 92 13.62 7.36 -8.81
CA LEU A 92 12.65 6.52 -9.53
C LEU A 92 11.90 5.58 -8.58
N THR A 93 12.61 4.97 -7.63
CA THR A 93 12.01 4.08 -6.62
C THR A 93 10.99 4.81 -5.75
N ILE A 94 11.35 6.00 -5.26
CA ILE A 94 10.44 6.80 -4.44
C ILE A 94 9.25 7.26 -5.28
N MET A 95 9.45 7.65 -6.54
CA MET A 95 8.37 8.00 -7.47
C MET A 95 7.40 6.83 -7.74
N ALA A 96 7.88 5.59 -7.74
CA ALA A 96 7.05 4.39 -7.93
C ALA A 96 6.20 4.06 -6.70
N GLY A 97 6.77 4.15 -5.50
CA GLY A 97 6.05 3.81 -4.25
C GLY A 97 5.04 4.88 -3.81
N PHE A 98 5.23 6.15 -4.17
CA PHE A 98 4.40 7.26 -3.73
C PHE A 98 2.90 7.11 -4.05
N PRO A 99 2.50 6.79 -5.30
CA PRO A 99 1.09 6.59 -5.66
C PRO A 99 0.44 5.40 -4.95
N ILE A 100 1.21 4.40 -4.53
CA ILE A 100 0.68 3.28 -3.73
C ILE A 100 0.21 3.81 -2.36
N GLY A 101 1.00 4.68 -1.74
CA GLY A 101 0.60 5.38 -0.50
C GLY A 101 -0.71 6.15 -0.66
N TYR A 102 -0.89 6.85 -1.80
CA TYR A 102 -2.13 7.55 -2.12
C TYR A 102 -3.33 6.59 -2.20
N THR A 103 -3.17 5.45 -2.87
CA THR A 103 -4.26 4.46 -2.97
C THR A 103 -4.67 3.92 -1.61
N LEU A 104 -3.71 3.65 -0.72
CA LEU A 104 -3.99 3.14 0.62
C LEU A 104 -4.73 4.17 1.49
N SER A 105 -4.43 5.46 1.35
CA SER A 105 -5.15 6.54 2.04
C SER A 105 -6.65 6.56 1.72
N PHE A 106 -7.09 6.05 0.57
CA PHE A 106 -8.52 6.01 0.23
C PHE A 106 -9.28 4.88 0.92
N PHE A 107 -8.62 3.76 1.21
CA PHE A 107 -9.28 2.56 1.76
C PHE A 107 -9.33 2.54 3.28
N PHE A 108 -8.35 3.16 3.94
CA PHE A 108 -8.14 3.05 5.37
C PHE A 108 -7.98 4.42 6.04
N ASP A 109 -8.38 4.50 7.30
CA ASP A 109 -8.06 5.65 8.16
C ASP A 109 -6.54 5.76 8.36
N PRO A 110 -5.97 6.97 8.57
CA PRO A 110 -4.52 7.20 8.53
C PRO A 110 -3.71 6.31 9.48
N GLN A 111 -4.27 5.94 10.64
CA GLN A 111 -3.61 5.05 11.61
C GLN A 111 -3.53 3.60 11.08
N ILE A 112 -4.63 3.07 10.52
CA ILE A 112 -4.70 1.71 9.99
C ILE A 112 -3.95 1.61 8.66
N ALA A 113 -3.98 2.69 7.87
CA ALA A 113 -3.32 2.77 6.58
C ALA A 113 -1.80 2.64 6.69
N GLN A 114 -1.20 3.09 7.80
CA GLN A 114 0.25 2.94 8.04
C GLN A 114 0.64 1.46 8.24
N LEU A 115 -0.17 0.69 8.98
CA LEU A 115 0.05 -0.75 9.14
C LEU A 115 -0.17 -1.49 7.81
N ALA A 116 -1.22 -1.13 7.07
CA ALA A 116 -1.50 -1.69 5.75
C ALA A 116 -0.35 -1.41 4.76
N ALA A 117 0.21 -0.20 4.77
CA ALA A 117 1.37 0.16 3.96
C ALA A 117 2.59 -0.71 4.25
N ALA A 118 2.91 -0.94 5.53
CA ALA A 118 4.01 -1.82 5.91
C ALA A 118 3.78 -3.26 5.43
N LEU A 119 2.54 -3.76 5.53
CA LEU A 119 2.19 -5.10 5.05
C LEU A 119 2.34 -5.22 3.54
N VAL A 120 1.88 -4.23 2.77
CA VAL A 120 2.03 -4.19 1.31
C VAL A 120 3.51 -4.23 0.90
N VAL A 121 4.35 -3.46 1.58
CA VAL A 121 5.81 -3.46 1.36
C VAL A 121 6.41 -4.83 1.60
N VAL A 122 6.06 -5.49 2.71
CA VAL A 122 6.56 -6.84 3.03
C VAL A 122 6.10 -7.87 1.99
N VAL A 123 4.84 -7.78 1.54
CA VAL A 123 4.33 -8.68 0.48
C VAL A 123 5.11 -8.47 -0.81
N PHE A 124 5.33 -7.23 -1.25
CA PHE A 124 6.14 -6.97 -2.45
C PHE A 124 7.60 -7.37 -2.30
N TYR A 125 8.16 -7.23 -1.10
CA TYR A 125 9.50 -7.69 -0.79
C TYR A 125 9.65 -9.21 -0.94
N SER A 126 8.68 -9.99 -0.45
CA SER A 126 8.68 -11.46 -0.59
C SER A 126 8.69 -11.92 -2.04
N PHE A 127 8.03 -11.16 -2.94
CA PHE A 127 8.04 -11.44 -4.38
C PHE A 127 9.22 -10.80 -5.14
N GLY A 128 10.14 -10.10 -4.44
CA GLY A 128 11.31 -9.44 -5.02
C GLY A 128 12.52 -10.35 -5.28
N GLY A 129 12.38 -11.66 -5.04
CA GLY A 129 13.33 -12.69 -5.47
C GLY A 129 14.60 -12.84 -4.64
N ASN A 130 14.61 -12.46 -3.35
CA ASN A 130 15.79 -12.58 -2.48
C ASN A 130 15.96 -13.99 -1.92
N ASN A 131 14.91 -14.49 -1.27
CA ASN A 131 14.79 -15.86 -0.80
C ASN A 131 13.30 -16.22 -0.91
N PRO A 132 12.83 -17.02 -1.89
CA PRO A 132 13.55 -17.74 -2.94
C PRO A 132 14.12 -16.84 -4.07
N THR A 133 15.14 -17.34 -4.79
CA THR A 133 15.72 -16.67 -5.97
C THR A 133 14.76 -16.71 -7.17
N ILE A 134 14.95 -15.81 -8.15
CA ILE A 134 14.10 -15.75 -9.36
C ILE A 134 13.98 -17.12 -10.07
N PRO A 135 15.07 -17.84 -10.38
CA PRO A 135 14.97 -19.14 -11.06
C PRO A 135 14.37 -20.24 -10.17
N GLU A 136 14.32 -20.06 -8.85
CA GLU A 136 13.60 -20.96 -7.94
C GLU A 136 12.10 -20.67 -7.94
N ILE A 137 11.69 -19.39 -7.97
CA ILE A 137 10.28 -18.98 -8.05
C ILE A 137 9.61 -19.53 -9.32
N GLU A 138 10.31 -19.49 -10.45
CA GLU A 138 9.81 -20.02 -11.72
C GLU A 138 9.55 -21.53 -11.68
N LYS A 139 10.23 -22.26 -10.79
CA LYS A 139 10.09 -23.72 -10.63
C LYS A 139 8.97 -24.12 -9.67
N LEU A 140 8.49 -23.22 -8.83
CA LEU A 140 7.51 -23.54 -7.77
C LEU A 140 6.09 -23.69 -8.30
N SER A 141 5.58 -22.71 -9.05
CA SER A 141 4.26 -22.81 -9.71
C SER A 141 4.13 -21.79 -10.85
N PRO A 142 3.36 -22.10 -11.91
CA PRO A 142 3.19 -21.17 -13.03
C PRO A 142 2.48 -19.86 -12.64
N VAL A 143 1.65 -19.87 -11.58
CA VAL A 143 1.01 -18.64 -11.07
C VAL A 143 2.02 -17.77 -10.31
N LEU A 144 2.86 -18.38 -9.47
CA LEU A 144 3.93 -17.66 -8.76
C LEU A 144 5.02 -17.18 -9.72
N ALA A 145 5.24 -17.88 -10.84
CA ALA A 145 6.17 -17.46 -11.87
C ALA A 145 5.82 -16.09 -12.47
N TYR A 146 4.57 -15.62 -12.47
CA TYR A 146 4.26 -14.25 -12.91
C TYR A 146 4.36 -13.20 -11.81
N SER A 147 4.35 -13.61 -10.54
CA SER A 147 4.32 -12.68 -9.38
C SER A 147 5.53 -11.74 -9.34
N HIS A 148 6.70 -12.24 -9.72
CA HIS A 148 7.95 -11.47 -9.70
C HIS A 148 8.05 -10.43 -10.84
N VAL A 149 7.26 -10.58 -11.91
CA VAL A 149 7.16 -9.59 -13.01
C VAL A 149 6.25 -8.43 -12.61
N ILE A 150 5.21 -8.72 -11.82
CA ILE A 150 4.22 -7.75 -11.34
C ILE A 150 4.82 -6.81 -10.29
N THR A 151 5.83 -7.25 -9.54
CA THR A 151 6.43 -6.42 -8.49
C THR A 151 7.53 -5.51 -9.02
N TYR A 152 7.35 -4.20 -8.82
CA TYR A 152 8.37 -3.21 -9.18
C TYR A 152 9.68 -3.37 -8.37
N PHE A 153 9.63 -4.07 -7.23
CA PHE A 153 10.78 -4.39 -6.36
C PHE A 153 11.87 -5.19 -7.08
N ARG A 154 11.49 -6.12 -7.98
CA ARG A 154 12.45 -6.91 -8.78
C ARG A 154 13.37 -5.98 -9.56
N TYR A 155 12.80 -5.00 -10.25
CA TYR A 155 13.55 -4.14 -11.17
C TYR A 155 14.49 -3.21 -10.42
N ILE A 156 14.06 -2.65 -9.29
CA ILE A 156 14.92 -1.80 -8.46
C ILE A 156 16.08 -2.60 -7.88
N ARG A 157 15.79 -3.79 -7.34
CA ARG A 157 16.84 -4.64 -6.78
C ARG A 157 17.84 -5.07 -7.84
N GLY A 158 17.34 -5.47 -9.02
CA GLY A 158 18.18 -5.77 -10.18
C GLY A 158 19.09 -4.61 -10.56
N LEU A 159 18.59 -3.37 -10.58
CA LEU A 159 19.39 -2.18 -10.84
C LEU A 159 20.49 -1.95 -9.80
N ILE A 160 20.15 -1.96 -8.51
CA ILE A 160 21.13 -1.74 -7.43
C ILE A 160 22.18 -2.85 -7.43
N TYR A 161 21.76 -4.11 -7.63
CA TYR A 161 22.65 -5.26 -7.66
C TYR A 161 23.61 -5.20 -8.85
N MET A 162 23.12 -4.82 -10.04
CA MET A 162 23.93 -4.71 -11.26
C MET A 162 24.94 -3.56 -11.21
N GLU A 163 24.50 -2.38 -10.76
CA GLU A 163 25.40 -1.22 -10.64
C GLU A 163 26.55 -1.50 -9.67
N GLU A 164 26.26 -2.17 -8.56
CA GLU A 164 27.30 -2.54 -7.59
C GLU A 164 28.23 -3.62 -8.14
N LEU A 165 27.72 -4.59 -8.92
CA LEU A 165 28.54 -5.61 -9.56
C LEU A 165 29.47 -5.06 -10.64
N ILE A 166 28.99 -4.14 -11.48
CA ILE A 166 29.81 -3.47 -12.51
C ILE A 166 30.95 -2.71 -11.84
N THR A 167 30.66 -2.10 -10.70
CA THR A 167 31.64 -1.31 -9.95
C THR A 167 32.68 -2.20 -9.24
N ARG A 168 32.29 -3.39 -8.76
CA ARG A 168 33.19 -4.38 -8.09
C ARG A 168 33.85 -5.38 -9.05
N ARG A 169 33.86 -5.07 -10.34
CA ARG A 169 34.25 -5.98 -11.44
C ARG A 169 35.68 -6.52 -11.37
N GLU A 170 36.57 -5.93 -10.58
CA GLU A 170 37.98 -6.38 -10.49
C GLU A 170 38.20 -7.58 -9.56
N ASP A 171 37.30 -7.90 -8.63
CA ASP A 171 37.60 -8.84 -7.53
C ASP A 171 36.87 -10.21 -7.55
N ASN A 172 35.82 -10.43 -8.36
CA ASN A 172 35.00 -11.65 -8.27
C ASN A 172 34.48 -12.18 -9.61
N ASP A 173 34.14 -13.47 -9.65
CA ASP A 173 33.64 -14.20 -10.83
C ASP A 173 32.16 -13.86 -11.13
N ILE A 174 31.94 -12.70 -11.77
CA ILE A 174 30.63 -12.03 -12.00
C ILE A 174 29.60 -12.93 -12.67
N ALA A 175 30.03 -13.79 -13.60
CA ALA A 175 29.12 -14.63 -14.38
C ALA A 175 28.41 -15.68 -13.52
N SER A 176 29.08 -16.15 -12.45
CA SER A 176 28.53 -17.15 -11.53
C SER A 176 27.44 -16.56 -10.64
N ALA A 177 27.67 -15.37 -10.07
CA ALA A 177 26.72 -14.66 -9.19
C ALA A 177 25.46 -14.19 -9.93
N LEU A 178 25.62 -13.76 -11.19
CA LEU A 178 24.51 -13.38 -12.06
C LEU A 178 23.56 -14.54 -12.34
N LYS A 179 24.12 -15.69 -12.71
CA LYS A 179 23.37 -16.89 -13.09
C LYS A 179 22.60 -17.49 -11.90
N VAL A 180 23.16 -17.36 -10.71
CA VAL A 180 22.51 -17.77 -9.45
C VAL A 180 21.29 -16.91 -9.14
N ASN A 181 21.39 -15.59 -9.33
CA ASN A 181 20.29 -14.67 -9.05
C ASN A 181 19.29 -14.50 -10.20
N GLY A 182 19.62 -15.01 -11.40
CA GLY A 182 18.73 -15.00 -12.57
C GLY A 182 18.63 -13.63 -13.26
N TYR A 183 19.70 -12.83 -13.19
CA TYR A 183 19.74 -11.52 -13.84
C TYR A 183 20.77 -11.51 -14.99
N GLU A 184 20.53 -10.69 -16.00
CA GLU A 184 21.42 -10.46 -17.14
C GLU A 184 21.89 -8.99 -17.15
N ILE A 185 23.19 -8.73 -17.33
CA ILE A 185 23.78 -7.37 -17.30
C ILE A 185 23.29 -6.52 -18.49
N GLU A 186 23.05 -7.16 -19.64
CA GLU A 186 22.58 -6.46 -20.86
C GLU A 186 21.18 -5.84 -20.69
N ALA A 187 20.46 -6.20 -19.62
CA ALA A 187 19.10 -5.73 -19.36
C ALA A 187 19.01 -4.47 -18.47
N ILE A 188 20.12 -3.79 -18.12
CA ILE A 188 20.07 -2.58 -17.25
C ILE A 188 19.09 -1.52 -17.79
N SER A 189 19.17 -1.20 -19.09
CA SER A 189 18.24 -0.25 -19.72
C SER A 189 16.78 -0.74 -19.63
N PHE A 190 16.55 -2.04 -19.81
CA PHE A 190 15.21 -2.63 -19.67
C PHE A 190 14.65 -2.45 -18.26
N TYR A 191 15.47 -2.59 -17.21
CA TYR A 191 15.03 -2.35 -15.84
C TYR A 191 14.62 -0.89 -15.60
N PHE A 192 15.35 0.09 -16.15
CA PHE A 192 14.95 1.50 -16.08
C PHE A 192 13.61 1.76 -16.78
N TYR A 193 13.41 1.22 -17.99
CA TYR A 193 12.14 1.37 -18.71
C TYR A 193 10.97 0.69 -17.98
N ALA A 194 11.19 -0.50 -17.43
CA ALA A 194 10.17 -1.21 -16.66
C ALA A 194 9.78 -0.44 -15.38
N LEU A 195 10.75 0.19 -14.71
CA LEU A 195 10.48 1.02 -13.54
C LEU A 195 9.66 2.26 -13.92
N PHE A 196 10.02 2.94 -15.01
CA PHE A 196 9.24 4.06 -15.53
C PHE A 196 7.80 3.66 -15.89
N PHE A 197 7.63 2.49 -16.50
CA PHE A 197 6.31 1.92 -16.79
C PHE A 197 5.49 1.73 -15.50
N TRP A 198 6.05 1.14 -14.45
CA TRP A 198 5.35 0.97 -13.17
C TRP A 198 4.99 2.28 -12.48
N ILE A 199 5.84 3.32 -12.59
CA ILE A 199 5.52 4.66 -12.09
C ILE A 199 4.22 5.16 -12.74
N VAL A 200 4.13 5.06 -14.06
CA VAL A 200 2.96 5.49 -14.82
C VAL A 200 1.72 4.68 -14.43
N VAL A 201 1.84 3.34 -14.36
CA VAL A 201 0.74 2.44 -13.99
C VAL A 201 0.18 2.75 -12.60
N PHE A 202 1.04 2.90 -11.58
CA PHE A 202 0.56 3.20 -10.23
C PHE A 202 -0.06 4.58 -10.12
N ARG A 203 0.41 5.57 -10.89
CA ARG A 203 -0.22 6.90 -10.95
C ARG A 203 -1.60 6.85 -11.57
N TYR A 204 -1.78 6.14 -12.68
CA TYR A 204 -3.09 5.91 -13.26
C TYR A 204 -4.03 5.18 -12.28
N MET A 205 -3.52 4.17 -11.57
CA MET A 205 -4.28 3.49 -10.52
C MET A 205 -4.72 4.46 -9.41
N ALA A 206 -3.84 5.35 -8.94
CA ALA A 206 -4.17 6.35 -7.93
C ALA A 206 -5.24 7.34 -8.39
N VAL A 207 -5.15 7.82 -9.64
CA VAL A 207 -6.17 8.70 -10.23
C VAL A 207 -7.51 7.95 -10.39
N TYR A 208 -7.46 6.70 -10.83
CA TYR A 208 -8.66 5.88 -10.95
C TYR A 208 -9.34 5.67 -9.59
N CYS A 209 -8.57 5.38 -8.54
CA CYS A 209 -9.09 5.28 -7.17
C CYS A 209 -9.74 6.60 -6.71
N MET A 210 -9.12 7.74 -7.00
CA MET A 210 -9.70 9.05 -6.68
C MET A 210 -11.01 9.31 -7.44
N TRP A 211 -11.05 8.96 -8.73
CA TRP A 211 -12.26 9.10 -9.55
C TRP A 211 -13.38 8.18 -9.05
N ALA A 212 -13.05 6.95 -8.68
CA ALA A 212 -13.98 5.98 -8.11
C ALA A 212 -14.58 6.43 -6.78
N TRP A 213 -13.92 7.31 -6.01
CA TRP A 213 -14.41 7.79 -4.72
C TRP A 213 -15.20 9.11 -4.75
N LYS A 214 -15.38 9.73 -5.92
CA LYS A 214 -16.21 10.94 -6.06
C LYS A 214 -17.66 10.64 -5.64
N PRO A 215 -18.36 11.51 -4.87
CA PRO A 215 -19.70 11.22 -4.33
C PRO A 215 -20.79 10.93 -5.37
N ARG A 216 -20.58 11.30 -6.65
CA ARG A 216 -21.46 10.93 -7.78
C ARG A 216 -21.11 9.60 -8.47
N SER A 217 -20.07 8.90 -8.03
CA SER A 217 -19.61 7.63 -8.62
C SER A 217 -20.42 6.42 -8.11
N LEU A 218 -20.32 5.30 -8.82
CA LEU A 218 -20.98 4.02 -8.50
C LEU A 218 -20.67 3.50 -7.08
N PHE A 219 -19.52 3.82 -6.51
CA PHE A 219 -19.14 3.36 -5.17
C PHE A 219 -19.93 4.03 -4.05
N SER A 220 -20.36 5.29 -4.22
CA SER A 220 -21.24 5.92 -3.21
C SER A 220 -22.61 5.23 -3.19
N LYS A 221 -23.12 4.79 -4.35
CA LYS A 221 -24.33 3.97 -4.46
C LYS A 221 -24.15 2.60 -3.82
N ILE A 222 -23.02 1.92 -4.07
CA ILE A 222 -22.73 0.60 -3.48
C ILE A 222 -22.54 0.69 -1.97
N ASN A 223 -21.85 1.71 -1.46
CA ASN A 223 -21.62 1.88 -0.02
C ASN A 223 -22.91 2.34 0.69
N PHE A 224 -23.73 3.18 0.05
CA PHE A 224 -25.08 3.48 0.52
C PHE A 224 -25.95 2.22 0.56
N LEU A 225 -25.87 1.36 -0.46
CA LEU A 225 -26.58 0.09 -0.52
C LEU A 225 -26.09 -0.88 0.57
N SER A 226 -24.78 -0.96 0.81
CA SER A 226 -24.18 -1.81 1.85
C SER A 226 -24.61 -1.37 3.25
N ARG A 227 -24.64 -0.06 3.51
CA ARG A 227 -25.16 0.51 4.77
C ARG A 227 -26.65 0.25 4.94
N ARG A 228 -27.43 0.34 3.86
CA ARG A 228 -28.87 0.05 3.87
C ARG A 228 -29.15 -1.44 4.11
N LEU A 229 -28.34 -2.32 3.53
CA LEU A 229 -28.40 -3.77 3.76
C LEU A 229 -27.99 -4.13 5.20
N ARG A 230 -26.90 -3.57 5.73
CA ARG A 230 -26.49 -3.76 7.13
C ARG A 230 -27.55 -3.23 8.10
N ALA A 231 -28.13 -2.06 7.86
CA ALA A 231 -29.21 -1.51 8.68
C ALA A 231 -30.51 -2.34 8.61
N ALA A 232 -30.85 -2.89 7.45
CA ALA A 232 -31.98 -3.79 7.29
C ALA A 232 -31.77 -5.14 7.97
N ALA A 233 -30.56 -5.70 7.90
CA ALA A 233 -30.16 -6.92 8.61
C ALA A 233 -30.19 -6.71 10.13
N LEU A 234 -29.64 -5.59 10.62
CA LEU A 234 -29.67 -5.24 12.04
C LEU A 234 -31.11 -5.05 12.54
N LYS A 235 -31.98 -4.36 11.77
CA LYS A 235 -33.41 -4.25 12.10
C LYS A 235 -34.11 -5.61 12.12
N LYS A 236 -33.78 -6.53 11.21
CA LYS A 236 -34.34 -7.89 11.22
C LYS A 236 -33.90 -8.66 12.47
N ILE A 237 -32.62 -8.56 12.86
CA ILE A 237 -32.08 -9.22 14.06
C ILE A 237 -32.74 -8.64 15.32
N ILE A 238 -32.77 -7.31 15.47
CA ILE A 238 -33.43 -6.63 16.59
C ILE A 238 -34.91 -7.06 16.69
N ARG A 239 -35.65 -7.06 15.56
CA ARG A 239 -37.06 -7.48 15.54
C ARG A 239 -37.25 -8.97 15.88
N LYS A 240 -36.25 -9.82 15.62
CA LYS A 240 -36.25 -11.25 15.99
C LYS A 240 -35.97 -11.44 17.49
N ILE A 241 -35.10 -10.62 18.07
CA ILE A 241 -34.82 -10.59 19.50
C ILE A 241 -36.05 -10.11 20.29
N TYR A 242 -36.70 -9.03 19.87
CA TYR A 242 -37.93 -8.54 20.52
C TYR A 242 -39.10 -9.52 20.41
N ARG A 243 -39.22 -10.28 19.31
CA ARG A 243 -40.22 -11.36 19.20
C ARG A 243 -39.90 -12.56 20.08
N GLY A 244 -38.62 -12.89 20.25
CA GLY A 244 -38.18 -13.92 21.20
C GLY A 244 -38.51 -13.54 22.65
N PHE A 245 -38.33 -12.27 23.02
CA PHE A 245 -38.70 -11.76 24.34
C PHE A 245 -40.22 -11.70 24.55
N CYS A 246 -41.01 -11.33 23.54
CA CYS A 246 -42.47 -11.29 23.66
C CYS A 246 -43.10 -12.69 23.82
N CYS A 247 -42.45 -13.76 23.32
CA CYS A 247 -42.90 -15.14 23.54
C CYS A 247 -42.44 -15.73 24.88
N ILE A 248 -41.55 -15.06 25.62
CA ILE A 248 -41.08 -15.52 26.94
C ILE A 248 -41.95 -14.96 28.07
N GLU A 249 -42.65 -13.85 27.88
CA GLU A 249 -43.56 -13.28 28.90
C GLU A 249 -44.94 -13.96 28.98
N ASP A 250 -45.33 -14.80 28.02
CA ASP A 250 -46.60 -15.53 28.06
C ASP A 250 -46.52 -16.88 28.81
N PHE A 251 -45.36 -17.26 29.36
CA PHE A 251 -45.20 -18.51 30.14
C PHE A 251 -44.91 -18.32 31.63
N SER A 252 -45.12 -17.12 32.17
CA SER A 252 -45.09 -16.89 33.63
C SER A 252 -46.41 -16.31 34.15
N THR A 253 -47.52 -17.00 33.89
CA THR A 253 -48.74 -16.85 34.70
C THR A 253 -48.70 -17.78 35.92
N VAL A 254 -47.71 -17.63 36.79
CA VAL A 254 -47.82 -17.98 38.22
C VAL A 254 -46.98 -16.99 39.02
N SER A 255 -47.53 -15.79 39.26
CA SER A 255 -47.50 -15.11 40.57
C SER A 255 -48.19 -13.76 40.42
N LYS A 256 -49.53 -13.81 40.49
CA LYS A 256 -50.35 -12.63 40.80
C LYS A 256 -50.04 -12.22 42.24
N ALA A 257 -49.07 -11.35 42.47
CA ALA A 257 -48.98 -10.51 43.68
C ALA A 257 -47.81 -9.51 43.61
N ASN A 258 -47.85 -8.50 42.73
CA ASN A 258 -47.32 -7.16 43.07
C ASN A 258 -47.59 -6.07 42.02
N ARG A 259 -48.74 -6.14 41.36
CA ARG A 259 -49.13 -5.17 40.32
C ARG A 259 -49.90 -4.00 40.96
N LYS A 260 -49.27 -3.22 41.86
CA LYS A 260 -49.81 -1.93 42.32
C LYS A 260 -48.80 -0.78 42.50
N ASP A 261 -47.50 -1.02 42.53
CA ASP A 261 -46.55 0.05 42.93
C ASP A 261 -45.74 0.70 41.80
N VAL A 262 -45.81 0.21 40.55
CA VAL A 262 -44.98 0.75 39.46
C VAL A 262 -45.71 1.80 38.59
N CYS A 263 -47.04 1.84 38.59
CA CYS A 263 -47.79 2.86 37.83
C CYS A 263 -47.89 4.23 38.51
N LYS A 264 -47.22 4.45 39.65
CA LYS A 264 -47.23 5.74 40.36
C LYS A 264 -46.02 6.64 40.05
N PHE A 265 -45.02 6.15 39.30
CA PHE A 265 -43.78 6.91 39.06
C PHE A 265 -43.71 7.65 37.71
N GLU A 266 -44.58 7.37 36.74
CA GLU A 266 -44.55 8.05 35.42
C GLU A 266 -45.45 9.29 35.31
N ALA A 267 -46.25 9.63 36.32
CA ALA A 267 -47.08 10.84 36.30
C ALA A 267 -46.40 12.09 36.88
N SER A 268 -45.16 11.99 37.41
CA SER A 268 -44.46 13.13 38.05
C SER A 268 -43.22 13.62 37.28
N ALA A 269 -42.87 13.02 36.14
CA ALA A 269 -41.72 13.41 35.32
C ALA A 269 -42.08 14.22 34.05
N LYS A 270 -43.31 14.75 34.00
CA LYS A 270 -43.75 15.77 33.04
C LYS A 270 -44.41 16.93 33.77
N ARG A 271 -43.62 17.64 34.57
CA ARG A 271 -43.77 19.07 34.86
C ARG A 271 -42.38 19.67 34.98
#